data_AF-A0A4P9C4A8-F1
#
_entry.id   AF-A0A4P9C4A8-F1
#
_cell.length_a   1.000
_cell.length_b   1.000
_cell.length_c   1.000
_cell.angle_alpha   90.00
_cell.angle_beta   90.00
_cell.angle_gamma   90.00
#
_symmetry.space_group_name_H-M   'P 1'
#
loop_
_entity.id
_entity.type
_entity.pdbx_description
1 polymer ?
#
loop_
_entity_poly.entity_id
_entity_poly.type
_entity_poly.pdbx_seq_one_letter_code
_entity_poly.pdbx_strand_id
1 'polypeptide(L)'
;MPRPKGLGDTSGLVHKIKEMTGCDHLAYYIVWKYAPQLLTKQGLNTFEDLAAAYACFKNRNQSGLEAKLTEPTQQDAIKYLLERLHKSKLFDLYNLYYKRAQEDTNAFRAFLEFSKDFFGAEQNELIDILKGVDIND
;
A
#
# COMPACT_ATOMS: atom_id res chain seq x y z
N MET A 1 -12.39 -0.89 7.04
CA MET A 1 -11.09 -0.91 7.75
C MET A 1 -10.61 0.52 7.91
N PRO A 2 -10.08 0.93 9.08
CA PRO A 2 -9.46 2.25 9.25
C PRO A 2 -8.20 2.38 8.38
N ARG A 3 -7.90 3.62 7.94
CA ARG A 3 -6.73 3.95 7.12
C ARG A 3 -5.45 3.61 7.93
N PRO A 4 -4.50 2.83 7.40
CA PRO A 4 -3.26 2.53 8.14
C PRO A 4 -2.50 3.83 8.40
N LYS A 5 -2.09 4.06 9.64
CA LYS A 5 -1.21 5.18 10.01
C LYS A 5 0.20 4.84 9.50
N GLY A 6 0.86 5.78 8.80
CA GLY A 6 2.22 5.57 8.28
C GLY A 6 2.33 5.36 6.76
N LEU A 7 1.22 5.41 6.02
CA LEU A 7 1.32 5.71 4.58
C LEU A 7 1.58 7.21 4.45
N GLY A 8 2.82 7.59 4.12
CA GLY A 8 3.12 8.92 3.57
C GLY A 8 2.13 9.26 2.45
N ASP A 9 1.90 10.56 2.24
CA ASP A 9 0.79 11.14 1.47
C ASP A 9 0.18 10.16 0.47
N THR A 10 -1.01 9.63 0.78
CA THR A 10 -1.70 8.61 -0.03
C THR A 10 -1.87 9.07 -1.49
N SER A 11 -1.84 10.38 -1.72
CA SER A 11 -1.76 11.02 -3.02
C SER A 11 -0.49 10.62 -3.81
N GLY A 12 0.67 10.54 -3.16
CA GLY A 12 1.96 10.20 -3.75
C GLY A 12 2.05 8.74 -4.23
N LEU A 13 1.48 7.78 -3.49
CA LEU A 13 1.42 6.39 -3.94
C LEU A 13 0.54 6.24 -5.19
N VAL A 14 -0.66 6.84 -5.17
CA VAL A 14 -1.56 6.81 -6.34
C VAL A 14 -0.92 7.51 -7.53
N HIS A 15 -0.25 8.65 -7.31
CA HIS A 15 0.50 9.35 -8.34
C HIS A 15 1.60 8.47 -8.94
N LYS A 16 2.37 7.76 -8.12
CA LYS A 16 3.43 6.88 -8.63
C LYS A 16 2.87 5.74 -9.48
N ILE A 17 1.75 5.14 -9.08
CA ILE A 17 1.08 4.11 -9.89
C ILE A 17 0.59 4.69 -11.22
N LYS A 18 0.12 5.94 -11.26
CA LYS A 18 -0.22 6.62 -12.52
C LYS A 18 0.99 6.80 -13.42
N GLU A 19 2.14 7.21 -12.88
CA GLU A 19 3.38 7.32 -13.65
C GLU A 19 3.80 5.98 -14.24
N MET A 20 3.77 4.91 -13.43
CA MET A 20 4.19 3.57 -13.86
C MET A 20 3.27 3.00 -14.96
N THR A 21 1.95 3.17 -14.81
CA THR A 21 0.97 2.63 -15.75
C THR A 21 0.74 3.52 -16.97
N GLY A 22 1.15 4.80 -16.92
CA GLY A 22 0.88 5.81 -17.95
C GLY A 22 -0.61 6.07 -18.21
N CYS A 23 -1.51 5.53 -17.39
CA CYS A 23 -2.95 5.50 -17.65
C CYS A 23 -3.75 5.66 -16.36
N ASP A 24 -4.43 6.79 -16.20
CA ASP A 24 -5.25 7.08 -15.01
C ASP A 24 -6.26 5.98 -14.68
N HIS A 25 -6.99 5.46 -15.68
CA HIS A 25 -7.99 4.42 -15.46
C HIS A 25 -7.38 3.10 -14.97
N LEU A 26 -6.19 2.72 -15.44
CA LEU A 26 -5.50 1.52 -14.94
C LEU A 26 -4.97 1.73 -13.53
N ALA A 27 -4.39 2.90 -13.26
CA ALA A 27 -3.92 3.25 -11.93
C ALA A 27 -5.05 3.22 -10.89
N TYR A 28 -6.17 3.88 -11.17
CA TYR A 28 -7.32 3.86 -10.28
C TYR A 28 -7.94 2.47 -10.14
N TYR A 29 -7.93 1.66 -11.21
CA TYR A 29 -8.42 0.28 -11.15
C TYR A 29 -7.55 -0.61 -10.26
N ILE A 30 -6.23 -0.52 -10.40
CA ILE A 30 -5.26 -1.22 -9.55
C ILE A 30 -5.44 -0.80 -8.09
N VAL A 31 -5.49 0.51 -7.81
CA VAL A 31 -5.64 1.01 -6.44
C VAL A 31 -6.98 0.56 -5.86
N TRP A 32 -8.08 0.64 -6.61
CA TRP A 32 -9.39 0.16 -6.16
C TRP A 32 -9.37 -1.33 -5.79
N LYS A 33 -8.74 -2.17 -6.61
CA LYS A 33 -8.74 -3.62 -6.43
C LYS A 33 -7.87 -4.09 -5.26
N TYR A 34 -6.71 -3.47 -5.05
CA TYR A 34 -5.72 -3.94 -4.07
C TYR A 34 -5.63 -3.07 -2.80
N ALA A 35 -6.05 -1.80 -2.88
CA ALA A 35 -5.94 -0.85 -1.78
C ALA A 35 -6.99 0.29 -1.85
N PRO A 36 -8.30 -0.02 -1.83
CA PRO A 36 -9.37 0.96 -2.02
C PRO A 36 -9.36 2.09 -0.98
N GLN A 37 -8.79 1.85 0.20
CA GLN A 37 -8.61 2.86 1.25
C GLN A 37 -7.70 4.05 0.84
N LEU A 38 -6.93 3.92 -0.25
CA LEU A 38 -6.07 4.99 -0.78
C LEU A 38 -6.83 5.93 -1.72
N LEU A 39 -8.02 5.55 -2.16
CA LEU A 39 -8.84 6.39 -3.02
C LEU A 39 -9.45 7.54 -2.22
N THR A 40 -9.60 8.70 -2.86
CA THR A 40 -10.26 9.86 -2.22
C THR A 40 -11.73 9.56 -1.93
N LYS A 41 -12.40 8.84 -2.83
CA LYS A 41 -13.78 8.38 -2.68
C LYS A 41 -13.81 6.99 -2.04
N GLN A 42 -14.63 6.83 -1.01
CA GLN A 42 -14.78 5.60 -0.23
C GLN A 42 -16.12 4.93 -0.51
N GLY A 43 -16.27 3.67 -0.13
CA GLY A 43 -17.52 2.90 -0.31
C GLY A 43 -17.77 2.41 -1.74
N LEU A 44 -16.72 2.29 -2.55
CA LEU A 44 -16.79 1.80 -3.93
C LEU A 44 -16.67 0.27 -3.92
N ASN A 45 -17.78 -0.45 -3.98
CA ASN A 45 -17.78 -1.92 -3.85
C ASN A 45 -17.86 -2.62 -5.21
N THR A 46 -18.41 -1.95 -6.21
CA THR A 46 -18.59 -2.46 -7.58
C THR A 46 -17.78 -1.64 -8.58
N PHE A 47 -17.57 -2.19 -9.79
CA PHE A 47 -16.92 -1.43 -10.87
C PHE A 47 -17.81 -0.26 -11.31
N GLU A 48 -19.12 -0.41 -11.25
CA GLU A 48 -20.10 0.64 -11.51
C GLU A 48 -19.93 1.81 -10.55
N ASP A 49 -19.75 1.55 -9.25
CA ASP A 49 -19.45 2.60 -8.26
C ASP A 49 -18.16 3.34 -8.61
N LEU A 50 -17.11 2.60 -8.98
CA LEU A 50 -15.83 3.17 -9.38
C LEU A 50 -15.95 4.03 -10.65
N ALA A 51 -16.66 3.53 -11.66
CA ALA A 51 -16.84 4.21 -12.93
C ALA A 51 -17.72 5.47 -12.81
N ALA A 52 -18.73 5.45 -11.93
CA ALA A 52 -19.50 6.62 -11.56
C ALA A 52 -18.67 7.63 -10.75
N ALA A 53 -17.73 7.14 -9.93
CA ALA A 53 -16.87 7.96 -9.11
C ALA A 53 -15.76 8.69 -9.89
N TYR A 54 -15.22 8.09 -10.96
CA TYR A 54 -14.08 8.64 -11.70
C TYR A 54 -14.32 8.66 -13.22
N ALA A 55 -14.26 9.85 -13.81
CA ALA A 55 -14.57 10.08 -15.23
C ALA A 55 -13.63 9.34 -16.21
N CYS A 56 -12.43 8.94 -15.78
CA CYS A 56 -11.47 8.20 -16.61
C CYS A 56 -11.96 6.81 -17.06
N PHE A 57 -13.02 6.28 -16.44
CA PHE A 57 -13.62 5.00 -16.80
C PHE A 57 -14.71 5.10 -17.88
N LYS A 58 -14.98 6.29 -18.41
CA LYS A 58 -15.96 6.46 -19.50
C LYS A 58 -15.59 5.54 -20.68
N ASN A 59 -16.56 4.74 -21.14
CA ASN A 59 -16.38 3.75 -22.22
C ASN A 59 -15.31 2.68 -21.92
N ARG A 60 -15.14 2.31 -20.65
CA ARG A 60 -14.31 1.18 -20.23
C ARG A 60 -15.21 0.11 -19.62
N ASN A 61 -14.82 -1.14 -19.83
CA ASN A 61 -15.47 -2.28 -19.19
C ASN A 61 -14.46 -2.99 -18.29
N GLN A 62 -14.97 -3.66 -17.26
CA GLN A 62 -14.14 -4.30 -16.25
C GLN A 62 -13.26 -5.41 -16.85
N SER A 63 -13.83 -6.25 -17.72
CA SER A 63 -13.12 -7.38 -18.34
C SER A 63 -11.87 -6.95 -19.12
N GLY A 64 -11.96 -5.85 -19.87
CA GLY A 64 -10.82 -5.30 -20.61
C GLY A 64 -9.75 -4.71 -19.71
N LEU A 65 -10.12 -4.20 -18.53
CA LEU A 65 -9.14 -3.74 -17.52
C LEU A 65 -8.45 -4.92 -16.85
N GLU A 66 -9.21 -5.98 -16.51
CA GLU A 66 -8.68 -7.22 -15.95
C GLU A 66 -7.65 -7.89 -16.87
N ALA A 67 -7.94 -7.97 -18.17
CA ALA A 67 -7.01 -8.54 -19.14
C ALA A 67 -5.66 -7.80 -19.12
N LYS A 68 -5.70 -6.46 -19.05
CA LYS A 68 -4.50 -5.61 -18.99
C LYS A 68 -3.71 -5.73 -17.69
N LEU A 69 -4.32 -6.23 -16.61
CA LEU A 69 -3.57 -6.42 -15.36
C LEU A 69 -2.47 -7.46 -15.51
N THR A 70 -2.57 -8.37 -16.48
CA THR A 70 -1.55 -9.41 -16.72
C THR A 70 -0.32 -8.89 -17.47
N GLU A 71 -0.38 -7.67 -18.02
CA GLU A 71 0.74 -7.04 -18.72
C GLU A 71 1.88 -6.71 -17.74
N PRO A 72 3.17 -6.81 -18.16
CA PRO A 72 4.32 -6.64 -17.27
C PRO A 72 4.32 -5.30 -16.51
N THR A 73 4.02 -4.20 -17.19
CA THR A 73 4.01 -2.85 -16.59
C THR A 73 3.01 -2.73 -15.44
N GLN A 74 1.88 -3.42 -15.54
CA GLN A 74 0.78 -3.40 -14.60
C GLN A 74 1.09 -4.34 -13.44
N GLN A 75 1.72 -5.48 -13.72
CA GLN A 75 2.26 -6.37 -12.69
C GLN A 75 3.35 -5.66 -11.86
N ASP A 76 4.24 -4.89 -12.48
CA ASP A 76 5.25 -4.10 -11.77
C ASP A 76 4.61 -3.04 -10.87
N ALA A 77 3.58 -2.35 -11.35
CA ALA A 77 2.83 -1.37 -10.55
C ALA A 77 2.09 -2.02 -9.38
N ILE A 78 1.45 -3.19 -9.60
CA ILE A 78 0.79 -3.96 -8.54
C ILE A 78 1.82 -4.40 -7.50
N LYS A 79 2.96 -4.95 -7.93
CA LYS A 79 4.03 -5.38 -7.04
C LYS A 79 4.54 -4.21 -6.19
N TYR A 80 4.84 -3.08 -6.81
CA TYR A 80 5.25 -1.86 -6.11
C TYR A 80 4.24 -1.44 -5.03
N LEU A 81 2.93 -1.43 -5.37
CA LEU A 81 1.87 -1.11 -4.41
C LEU A 81 1.85 -2.09 -3.24
N LEU A 82 1.87 -3.39 -3.52
CA LEU A 82 1.81 -4.45 -2.51
C LEU A 82 3.03 -4.43 -1.58
N GLU A 83 4.24 -4.20 -2.11
CA GLU A 83 5.45 -4.06 -1.32
C GLU A 83 5.35 -2.89 -0.34
N ARG A 84 4.85 -1.73 -0.78
CA ARG A 84 4.68 -0.56 0.10
C ARG A 84 3.62 -0.80 1.18
N LEU A 85 2.51 -1.46 0.85
CA LEU A 85 1.50 -1.86 1.83
C LEU A 85 2.04 -2.91 2.80
N HIS A 86 2.86 -3.85 2.32
CA HIS A 86 3.49 -4.85 3.16
C HIS A 86 4.46 -4.23 4.17
N LYS A 87 5.31 -3.28 3.72
CA LYS A 87 6.21 -2.51 4.58
C LYS A 87 5.45 -1.79 5.70
N SER A 88 4.30 -1.17 5.40
CA SER A 88 3.44 -0.55 6.42
C SER A 88 2.88 -1.58 7.43
N LYS A 89 2.44 -2.75 6.98
CA LYS A 89 1.97 -3.82 7.89
C LYS A 89 3.07 -4.35 8.79
N LEU A 90 4.30 -4.48 8.28
CA LEU A 90 5.45 -4.91 9.09
C LEU A 90 5.78 -3.87 10.17
N PHE A 91 5.65 -2.58 9.88
CA PHE A 91 5.79 -1.52 10.89
C PHE A 91 4.70 -1.61 11.97
N ASP A 92 3.44 -1.85 11.58
CA ASP A 92 2.36 -2.05 12.56
C ASP A 92 2.62 -3.27 13.46
N LEU A 93 3.12 -4.37 12.88
CA LEU A 93 3.52 -5.55 13.63
C LEU A 93 4.72 -5.27 14.55
N TYR A 94 5.71 -4.51 14.10
CA TYR A 94 6.84 -4.08 14.93
C TYR A 94 6.36 -3.39 16.20
N ASN A 95 5.47 -2.40 16.07
CA ASN A 95 4.92 -1.66 17.20
C ASN A 95 4.09 -2.56 18.14
N LEU A 96 3.31 -3.48 17.57
CA LEU A 96 2.54 -4.45 18.35
C LEU A 96 3.45 -5.37 19.17
N TYR A 97 4.51 -5.91 18.55
CA TYR A 97 5.48 -6.78 19.23
C TYR A 97 6.28 -6.02 20.27
N TYR A 98 6.70 -4.79 19.99
CA TYR A 98 7.37 -3.92 20.98
C TYR A 98 6.51 -3.75 22.23
N LYS A 99 5.23 -3.41 22.07
CA LYS A 99 4.30 -3.24 23.20
C LYS A 99 4.15 -4.54 24.00
N ARG A 100 3.99 -5.69 23.33
CA ARG A 100 3.86 -7.00 24.01
C ARG A 100 5.14 -7.42 24.72
N ALA A 101 6.31 -7.10 24.14
CA ALA A 101 7.60 -7.41 24.71
C ALA A 101 7.89 -6.69 26.03
N GLN A 102 7.17 -5.60 26.34
CA GLN A 102 7.26 -4.92 27.63
C GLN A 102 6.70 -5.75 28.79
N GLU A 103 5.80 -6.70 28.50
CA GLU A 103 5.04 -7.46 29.50
C GLU A 103 5.34 -8.97 29.47
N ASP A 104 5.88 -9.50 28.37
CA ASP A 104 6.15 -10.93 28.16
C ASP A 104 7.57 -11.20 27.62
N THR A 105 8.37 -11.94 28.38
CA THR A 105 9.75 -12.30 28.06
C THR A 105 9.88 -13.18 26.81
N ASN A 106 8.86 -13.97 26.47
CA ASN A 106 8.82 -14.73 25.22
C ASN A 106 8.52 -13.81 24.03
N ALA A 107 7.61 -12.84 24.20
CA ALA A 107 7.35 -11.81 23.19
C ALA A 107 8.57 -10.92 22.95
N PHE A 108 9.39 -10.68 23.99
CA PHE A 108 10.68 -9.97 23.85
C PHE A 108 11.67 -10.69 22.92
N ARG A 109 11.79 -12.01 23.04
CA ARG A 109 12.65 -12.80 22.12
C ARG A 109 12.16 -12.73 20.68
N ALA A 110 10.86 -12.93 20.47
CA ALA A 110 10.25 -12.82 19.14
C ALA A 110 10.43 -11.42 18.54
N PHE A 111 10.32 -10.37 19.37
CA PHE A 111 10.59 -9.00 18.95
C PHE A 111 12.05 -8.78 18.52
N LEU A 112 13.03 -9.32 19.25
CA LEU A 112 14.45 -9.19 18.89
C LEU A 112 14.78 -9.91 17.57
N GLU A 113 14.25 -11.11 17.36
CA GLU A 113 14.42 -11.86 16.10
C GLU A 113 13.77 -11.11 14.93
N PHE A 114 12.52 -10.69 15.08
CA PHE A 114 11.82 -9.89 14.08
C PHE A 114 12.57 -8.59 13.76
N SER A 115 13.06 -7.88 14.79
CA SER A 115 13.82 -6.64 14.61
C SER A 115 15.11 -6.87 13.84
N LYS A 116 15.81 -7.97 14.13
CA LYS A 116 17.04 -8.31 13.43
C LYS A 116 16.78 -8.58 11.95
N ASP A 117 15.72 -9.29 11.60
CA ASP A 117 15.38 -9.56 10.19
C ASP A 117 14.84 -8.30 9.49
N PHE A 118 14.03 -7.51 10.20
CA PHE A 118 13.43 -6.28 9.70
C PHE A 118 14.45 -5.18 9.40
N PHE A 119 15.51 -5.07 10.20
CA PHE A 119 16.58 -4.08 10.02
C PHE A 119 17.88 -4.64 9.43
N GLY A 120 18.07 -5.97 9.41
CA GLY A 120 19.34 -6.62 9.05
C GLY A 120 19.55 -6.89 7.56
N ALA A 121 18.49 -6.88 6.76
CA ALA A 121 18.63 -6.81 5.30
C ALA A 121 18.97 -5.36 4.91
N GLU A 122 20.16 -5.17 4.32
CA GLU A 122 20.76 -3.93 3.79
C GLU A 122 19.86 -2.68 3.85
N GLN A 123 20.28 -1.68 4.66
CA GLN A 123 19.83 -0.27 4.69
C GLN A 123 18.62 0.02 3.79
N ASN A 124 17.47 -0.49 4.22
CA ASN A 124 16.29 -0.57 3.38
C ASN A 124 15.75 0.83 3.06
N GLU A 125 15.21 1.01 1.84
CA GLU A 125 14.25 2.06 1.47
C GLU A 125 13.17 2.31 2.56
N LEU A 126 12.92 1.35 3.46
CA LEU A 126 12.08 1.52 4.65
C LEU A 126 12.51 2.68 5.54
N ILE A 127 13.82 2.89 5.74
CA ILE A 127 14.33 4.02 6.53
C ILE A 127 13.95 5.33 5.86
N ASP A 128 13.98 5.41 4.53
CA ASP A 128 13.58 6.61 3.80
C ASP A 128 12.06 6.85 3.83
N ILE A 129 11.26 5.78 3.85
CA ILE A 129 9.81 5.87 4.10
C ILE A 129 9.52 6.36 5.53
N LEU A 130 10.25 5.85 6.53
CA LEU A 130 10.13 6.26 7.93
C LEU A 130 10.55 7.72 8.12
N LYS A 131 11.63 8.17 7.48
CA LYS A 131 12.09 9.57 7.50
C LYS A 131 11.11 10.54 6.83
N GLY A 132 10.26 10.04 5.92
CA GLY A 132 9.18 10.83 5.31
C GLY A 132 7.94 10.99 6.21
N VAL A 133 7.89 10.30 7.34
CA VAL A 133 6.90 10.52 8.40
C VAL A 133 7.62 11.34 9.47
N ASP A 134 7.40 12.66 9.47
CA ASP A 134 7.90 13.54 10.53
C ASP A 134 7.27 13.08 11.86
N ILE A 135 8.05 12.40 12.70
CA ILE A 135 7.64 11.99 14.05
C ILE A 135 7.94 13.18 14.98
N ASN A 136 7.21 14.28 14.75
CA ASN A 136 7.04 15.34 15.73
C ASN A 136 5.55 15.38 16.09
N ASP A 137 5.17 14.46 16.99
CA ASP A 137 4.11 14.61 18.01
C ASP A 137 4.12 13.39 18.95
#